data_AF-A0A1A8DQW3-F1
#
_entry.id   AF-A0A1A8DQW3-F1
#
_cell.length_a   1.000
_cell.length_b   1.000
_cell.length_c   1.000
_cell.angle_alpha   90.00
_cell.angle_beta   90.00
_cell.angle_gamma   90.00
#
_symmetry.space_group_name_H-M   'P 1'
#
loop_
_entity.id
_entity.type
_entity.pdbx_description
1 polymer ?
#
loop_
_entity_poly.entity_id
_entity_poly.type
_entity_poly.pdbx_seq_one_letter_code
_entity_poly.pdbx_strand_id
1 'polypeptide(L)'
;AHFPSPPLSPAGSPRRGSLQQPPPLPSPQQPAVTMATEKVKDPIGSQAFLEAAVKISHTSPDIPTDVQLSMREHFLRRTQRMQRQTTEPASSTRHNSFKRHLPRQMQVGSLDLGNDYVADKDEKPTSIGRIQPELYQLKAPESEDSSKNSSGKNCGRINFSLKYDYENEALLVNIIRAVDLPAKDLCGTSDPYVKIYLLPDRKKFQTRVHRKTLNPTFIESFQFSVPYEELAVRKLHMSVFDFDRFSRHDMIGEVVLENLFETSDLSRETNIWRDIEYATSESVDLGEIMFSLCYLPTAGRLTLTVIKCRNLKAMDITGYSDPYVKVSLICDGRRLKKKKTSIKKNTLNPTYNEAIIFDIPPDSMDHVSLHISVMDYDLVGHNEIIGVMRLGSHAEGLGRDHWNEMLAYPRKPIAHWHPLLEPKKSEKEWKARTASFDSQGSCPSPRPPASP
;
A
#
# COMPACT_ATOMS: atom_id res chain seq x y z
N ALA A 1 -4.17 -51.71 49.29
CA ALA A 1 -5.42 -52.46 49.55
C ALA A 1 -6.14 -52.59 48.21
N HIS A 2 -6.44 -53.77 47.65
CA HIS A 2 -7.32 -54.84 48.17
C HIS A 2 -8.75 -54.32 48.39
N PHE A 3 -9.84 -54.90 47.88
CA PHE A 3 -10.07 -56.13 47.07
C PHE A 3 -11.48 -55.97 46.37
N PRO A 4 -12.22 -57.02 45.90
CA PRO A 4 -12.13 -57.62 44.57
C PRO A 4 -13.47 -57.63 43.76
N SER A 5 -13.42 -58.17 42.53
CA SER A 5 -14.60 -58.62 41.76
C SER A 5 -15.06 -60.04 42.16
N PRO A 6 -16.30 -60.45 41.83
CA PRO A 6 -16.68 -61.87 41.69
C PRO A 6 -16.60 -62.37 40.21
N PRO A 7 -16.55 -63.69 39.93
CA PRO A 7 -16.11 -64.21 38.62
C PRO A 7 -17.09 -65.13 37.84
N LEU A 8 -16.80 -65.27 36.54
CA LEU A 8 -16.79 -66.49 35.66
C LEU A 8 -17.41 -67.80 36.25
N SER A 9 -18.11 -68.68 35.51
CA SER A 9 -17.80 -69.40 34.23
C SER A 9 -18.83 -70.57 34.08
N PRO A 10 -18.73 -71.62 33.20
CA PRO A 10 -17.70 -71.97 32.19
C PRO A 10 -18.24 -72.36 30.77
N ALA A 11 -17.33 -72.78 29.90
CA ALA A 11 -17.57 -73.32 28.55
C ALA A 11 -17.26 -74.83 28.42
N GLY A 12 -17.60 -75.42 27.27
CA GLY A 12 -17.04 -76.68 26.73
C GLY A 12 -17.21 -76.70 25.20
N SER A 13 -16.16 -76.54 24.38
CA SER A 13 -15.15 -77.53 23.96
C SER A 13 -15.69 -78.63 23.01
N PRO A 14 -14.88 -79.20 22.07
CA PRO A 14 -13.50 -78.91 21.65
C PRO A 14 -13.49 -78.38 20.16
N ARG A 15 -12.50 -78.50 19.25
CA ARG A 15 -11.15 -79.13 19.17
C ARG A 15 -10.25 -78.36 18.15
N ARG A 16 -9.23 -79.01 17.55
CA ARG A 16 -8.31 -78.49 16.51
C ARG A 16 -8.41 -79.28 15.19
N GLY A 17 -8.03 -78.65 14.07
CA GLY A 17 -7.65 -79.27 12.80
C GLY A 17 -7.09 -78.22 11.83
N SER A 18 -6.03 -78.52 11.08
CA SER A 18 -5.20 -77.51 10.39
C SER A 18 -4.85 -77.87 8.94
N LEU A 19 -4.62 -76.84 8.10
CA LEU A 19 -3.71 -76.72 6.93
C LEU A 19 -4.31 -76.32 5.56
N GLN A 20 -3.63 -75.33 4.96
CA GLN A 20 -3.44 -75.00 3.53
C GLN A 20 -4.58 -74.38 2.67
N GLN A 21 -4.23 -73.25 2.03
CA GLN A 21 -4.92 -72.57 0.92
C GLN A 21 -4.25 -72.87 -0.42
N PRO A 22 -4.99 -72.77 -1.54
CA PRO A 22 -4.46 -72.15 -2.77
C PRO A 22 -5.54 -71.19 -3.41
N PRO A 23 -5.54 -70.82 -4.73
CA PRO A 23 -5.38 -69.43 -5.20
C PRO A 23 -6.64 -68.82 -5.92
N PRO A 24 -6.60 -67.57 -6.45
CA PRO A 24 -7.80 -66.84 -6.92
C PRO A 24 -8.21 -67.11 -8.39
N LEU A 25 -9.43 -66.66 -8.75
CA LEU A 25 -10.13 -66.88 -10.04
C LEU A 25 -10.36 -65.58 -10.86
N PRO A 26 -10.62 -65.67 -12.19
CA PRO A 26 -10.57 -64.54 -13.13
C PRO A 26 -11.93 -63.92 -13.55
N SER A 27 -11.85 -62.94 -14.45
CA SER A 27 -12.88 -61.99 -14.93
C SER A 27 -13.86 -62.51 -16.03
N PRO A 28 -14.99 -61.80 -16.28
CA PRO A 28 -15.90 -62.06 -17.41
C PRO A 28 -15.74 -61.07 -18.59
N GLN A 29 -16.13 -61.51 -19.80
CA GLN A 29 -16.21 -60.75 -21.07
C GLN A 29 -17.66 -60.63 -21.57
N GLN A 30 -17.95 -59.65 -22.45
CA GLN A 30 -19.09 -59.65 -23.38
C GLN A 30 -18.74 -58.94 -24.73
N PRO A 31 -19.51 -59.13 -25.83
CA PRO A 31 -18.95 -59.30 -27.19
C PRO A 31 -19.01 -58.08 -28.14
N ALA A 32 -18.50 -58.27 -29.37
CA ALA A 32 -18.19 -57.22 -30.36
C ALA A 32 -19.08 -57.23 -31.64
N VAL A 33 -19.16 -56.09 -32.34
CA VAL A 33 -19.67 -55.93 -33.73
C VAL A 33 -18.89 -54.83 -34.48
N THR A 34 -18.78 -54.97 -35.81
CA THR A 34 -18.01 -54.15 -36.78
C THR A 34 -18.91 -53.71 -37.96
N MET A 35 -18.60 -52.77 -38.87
CA MET A 35 -17.43 -51.88 -39.11
C MET A 35 -17.86 -50.70 -40.01
N ALA A 36 -17.30 -49.48 -39.88
CA ALA A 36 -17.30 -48.47 -40.97
C ALA A 36 -16.29 -47.32 -40.76
N THR A 37 -15.73 -46.81 -41.86
CA THR A 37 -14.67 -45.80 -41.92
C THR A 37 -15.15 -44.47 -42.53
N GLU A 38 -14.69 -43.33 -42.02
CA GLU A 38 -14.52 -42.12 -42.84
C GLU A 38 -13.16 -41.44 -42.57
N LYS A 39 -12.51 -40.98 -43.65
CA LYS A 39 -11.21 -40.27 -43.63
C LYS A 39 -11.42 -38.76 -43.61
N VAL A 40 -10.78 -38.04 -42.67
CA VAL A 40 -10.41 -36.62 -42.90
C VAL A 40 -9.00 -36.31 -42.36
N LYS A 41 -8.01 -36.50 -43.24
CA LYS A 41 -6.83 -35.65 -43.50
C LYS A 41 -6.24 -34.81 -42.34
N ASP A 42 -5.07 -35.25 -41.84
CA ASP A 42 -4.17 -34.42 -41.02
C ASP A 42 -3.63 -33.17 -41.75
N PRO A 43 -3.39 -32.08 -41.00
CA PRO A 43 -2.29 -31.16 -41.23
C PRO A 43 -1.20 -31.39 -40.17
N ILE A 44 -0.12 -32.06 -40.58
CA ILE A 44 1.09 -32.27 -39.76
C ILE A 44 1.70 -30.89 -39.44
N GLY A 45 1.68 -30.50 -38.16
CA GLY A 45 2.25 -29.21 -37.73
C GLY A 45 2.20 -28.90 -36.23
N SER A 46 1.35 -29.58 -35.46
CA SER A 46 1.12 -29.27 -34.03
C SER A 46 1.80 -30.22 -33.03
N GLN A 47 2.35 -31.36 -33.47
CA GLN A 47 2.97 -32.34 -32.56
C GLN A 47 4.33 -31.89 -31.99
N ALA A 48 5.20 -31.27 -32.79
CA ALA A 48 6.57 -30.93 -32.37
C ALA A 48 6.64 -29.86 -31.26
N PHE A 49 5.62 -28.99 -31.15
CA PHE A 49 5.64 -27.88 -30.18
C PHE A 49 5.26 -28.31 -28.75
N LEU A 50 4.55 -29.44 -28.59
CA LEU A 50 4.03 -29.90 -27.30
C LEU A 50 5.04 -30.76 -26.52
N GLU A 51 5.92 -31.50 -27.20
CA GLU A 51 6.90 -32.38 -26.54
C GLU A 51 8.05 -31.58 -25.90
N ALA A 52 8.41 -30.43 -26.48
CA ALA A 52 9.45 -29.54 -25.95
C ALA A 52 9.07 -28.82 -24.64
N ALA A 53 7.79 -28.78 -24.27
CA ALA A 53 7.31 -27.96 -23.16
C ALA A 53 7.39 -28.62 -21.77
N VAL A 54 7.79 -29.90 -21.67
CA VAL A 54 7.58 -30.71 -20.45
C VAL A 54 8.88 -31.20 -19.78
N LYS A 55 10.07 -31.00 -20.37
CA LYS A 55 11.36 -31.40 -19.78
C LYS A 55 12.27 -30.19 -19.51
N ILE A 56 12.35 -29.78 -18.23
CA ILE A 56 13.14 -28.61 -17.78
C ILE A 56 14.52 -28.98 -17.21
N SER A 57 14.82 -30.28 -16.97
CA SER A 57 16.17 -30.76 -16.65
C SER A 57 16.30 -32.29 -16.86
N HIS A 58 17.53 -32.79 -16.99
CA HIS A 58 17.84 -34.21 -17.21
C HIS A 58 18.02 -35.05 -15.91
N THR A 59 17.49 -34.61 -14.76
CA THR A 59 17.73 -35.28 -13.46
C THR A 59 16.49 -35.46 -12.57
N SER A 60 15.28 -35.39 -13.14
CA SER A 60 14.01 -35.60 -12.41
C SER A 60 13.35 -36.94 -12.80
N PRO A 61 12.74 -37.70 -11.86
CA PRO A 61 12.02 -38.94 -12.18
C PRO A 61 10.70 -38.66 -12.90
N ASP A 62 10.27 -39.61 -13.74
CA ASP A 62 9.10 -39.46 -14.60
C ASP A 62 7.75 -39.43 -13.85
N ILE A 63 6.82 -38.61 -14.35
CA ILE A 63 5.46 -38.45 -13.82
C ILE A 63 4.52 -39.46 -14.50
N PRO A 64 3.67 -40.20 -13.76
CA PRO A 64 2.73 -41.15 -14.34
C PRO A 64 1.77 -40.54 -15.38
N THR A 65 1.51 -41.32 -16.44
CA THR A 65 0.75 -40.91 -17.64
C THR A 65 -0.64 -40.35 -17.34
N ASP A 66 -1.31 -40.85 -16.31
CA ASP A 66 -2.68 -40.48 -15.95
C ASP A 66 -2.81 -39.01 -15.53
N VAL A 67 -1.77 -38.44 -14.91
CA VAL A 67 -1.74 -37.03 -14.49
C VAL A 67 -1.62 -36.11 -15.71
N GLN A 68 -0.87 -36.52 -16.74
CA GLN A 68 -0.71 -35.74 -17.97
C GLN A 68 -2.02 -35.64 -18.77
N LEU A 69 -2.82 -36.72 -18.78
CA LEU A 69 -4.13 -36.75 -19.45
C LEU A 69 -5.15 -35.81 -18.79
N SER A 70 -5.20 -35.80 -17.45
CA SER A 70 -6.08 -34.90 -16.68
C SER A 70 -5.77 -33.41 -16.94
N MET A 71 -4.49 -33.04 -16.96
CA MET A 71 -4.08 -31.66 -17.26
C MET A 71 -4.43 -31.24 -18.70
N ARG A 72 -4.35 -32.17 -19.67
CA ARG A 72 -4.69 -31.93 -21.08
C ARG A 72 -6.18 -31.64 -21.27
N GLU A 73 -7.05 -32.38 -20.60
CA GLU A 73 -8.50 -32.18 -20.68
C GLU A 73 -8.93 -30.84 -20.05
N HIS A 74 -8.33 -30.47 -18.92
CA HIS A 74 -8.59 -29.20 -18.25
C HIS A 74 -8.17 -27.98 -19.10
N PHE A 75 -7.09 -28.08 -19.88
CA PHE A 75 -6.68 -27.02 -20.82
C PHE A 75 -7.65 -26.86 -22.00
N LEU A 76 -8.13 -27.96 -22.59
CA LEU A 76 -9.07 -27.94 -23.71
C LEU A 76 -10.42 -27.29 -23.35
N ARG A 77 -10.94 -27.50 -22.13
CA ARG A 77 -12.16 -26.82 -21.67
C ARG A 77 -11.98 -25.31 -21.46
N ARG A 78 -10.76 -24.82 -21.26
CA ARG A 78 -10.49 -23.40 -20.96
C ARG A 78 -10.38 -22.52 -22.21
N THR A 79 -10.00 -23.09 -23.37
CA THR A 79 -9.74 -22.33 -24.60
C THR A 79 -10.98 -22.05 -25.45
N GLN A 80 -12.08 -22.79 -25.29
CA GLN A 80 -13.31 -22.60 -26.09
C GLN A 80 -14.14 -21.35 -25.75
N ARG A 81 -13.81 -20.57 -24.70
CA ARG A 81 -14.70 -19.52 -24.16
C ARG A 81 -14.20 -18.07 -24.32
N MET A 82 -13.28 -17.80 -25.25
CA MET A 82 -12.85 -16.44 -25.60
C MET A 82 -12.75 -16.23 -27.11
N GLN A 83 -13.83 -15.71 -27.71
CA GLN A 83 -13.80 -15.15 -29.06
C GLN A 83 -13.58 -13.64 -28.94
N ARG A 84 -12.38 -13.16 -29.25
CA ARG A 84 -12.07 -11.72 -29.34
C ARG A 84 -12.04 -11.28 -30.81
N GLN A 85 -12.79 -10.24 -31.15
CA GLN A 85 -12.57 -9.50 -32.38
C GLN A 85 -11.25 -8.71 -32.31
N THR A 86 -10.54 -8.65 -33.42
CA THR A 86 -9.32 -7.85 -33.63
C THR A 86 -9.55 -6.88 -34.77
N THR A 87 -9.17 -5.62 -34.57
CA THR A 87 -9.03 -4.62 -35.63
C THR A 87 -7.59 -4.11 -35.66
N GLU A 88 -7.08 -3.84 -36.86
CA GLU A 88 -5.67 -3.52 -37.10
C GLU A 88 -5.35 -2.02 -36.92
N PRO A 89 -4.07 -1.64 -36.65
CA PRO A 89 -3.67 -0.25 -36.51
C PRO A 89 -3.34 0.41 -37.85
N ALA A 90 -3.90 1.60 -38.11
CA ALA A 90 -3.52 2.45 -39.24
C ALA A 90 -2.33 3.38 -38.91
N SER A 91 -1.58 3.78 -39.93
CA SER A 91 -0.23 4.37 -39.81
C SER A 91 -0.16 5.90 -39.91
N SER A 92 0.76 6.45 -39.11
CA SER A 92 1.47 7.75 -39.17
C SER A 92 1.25 8.70 -40.36
N THR A 93 1.08 10.01 -40.08
CA THR A 93 1.53 11.11 -40.97
C THR A 93 1.90 12.41 -40.21
N ARG A 94 3.16 12.84 -40.42
CA ARG A 94 3.80 14.18 -40.38
C ARG A 94 3.47 15.26 -39.31
N HIS A 95 4.54 15.62 -38.58
CA HIS A 95 5.10 16.98 -38.36
C HIS A 95 4.29 18.23 -38.77
N ASN A 96 4.21 19.20 -37.84
CA ASN A 96 4.68 20.58 -38.08
C ASN A 96 5.03 21.31 -36.77
N SER A 97 6.06 22.15 -36.77
CA SER A 97 6.57 22.87 -35.59
C SER A 97 6.53 24.39 -35.81
N PHE A 98 5.86 25.12 -34.91
CA PHE A 98 5.80 26.58 -34.97
C PHE A 98 6.80 27.22 -34.00
N LYS A 99 7.77 27.97 -34.56
CA LYS A 99 8.55 28.99 -33.83
C LYS A 99 7.77 30.32 -33.86
N ARG A 100 7.77 31.08 -32.76
CA ARG A 100 7.56 32.53 -32.78
C ARG A 100 8.78 33.22 -32.15
N HIS A 101 9.24 34.29 -32.80
CA HIS A 101 10.37 35.11 -32.35
C HIS A 101 9.88 36.27 -31.45
N LEU A 102 10.73 36.68 -30.51
CA LEU A 102 10.63 37.96 -29.81
C LEU A 102 11.33 39.07 -30.62
N PRO A 103 10.77 40.29 -30.69
CA PRO A 103 11.52 41.50 -31.03
C PRO A 103 11.95 42.28 -29.77
N ARG A 104 12.84 43.25 -29.98
CA ARG A 104 13.75 43.83 -28.99
C ARG A 104 13.44 45.31 -28.70
N GLN A 105 13.37 45.65 -27.41
CA GLN A 105 13.82 46.89 -26.75
C GLN A 105 13.94 48.20 -27.58
N MET A 106 13.23 49.25 -27.14
CA MET A 106 13.67 50.64 -27.28
C MET A 106 13.53 51.41 -25.95
N GLN A 107 14.53 52.24 -25.65
CA GLN A 107 14.50 53.22 -24.56
C GLN A 107 13.91 54.54 -25.08
N VAL A 108 13.22 55.29 -24.22
CA VAL A 108 12.98 56.73 -24.42
C VAL A 108 13.05 57.41 -23.06
N GLY A 109 13.55 58.65 -23.00
CA GLY A 109 13.57 59.45 -21.78
C GLY A 109 13.39 60.94 -22.06
N SER A 110 13.05 61.66 -20.98
CA SER A 110 13.10 63.11 -20.80
C SER A 110 12.10 64.00 -21.56
N LEU A 111 11.17 64.56 -20.77
CA LEU A 111 10.74 65.98 -20.66
C LEU A 111 10.73 66.89 -21.91
N ASP A 112 9.61 67.58 -22.09
CA ASP A 112 9.64 69.06 -22.11
C ASP A 112 8.34 69.67 -21.52
N LEU A 113 8.39 70.97 -21.20
CA LEU A 113 7.40 71.73 -20.43
C LEU A 113 6.73 72.81 -21.30
N GLY A 114 5.43 73.06 -21.13
CA GLY A 114 4.71 74.10 -21.88
C GLY A 114 3.52 74.66 -21.10
N ASN A 115 3.53 75.95 -20.82
CA ASN A 115 2.61 76.66 -19.94
C ASN A 115 1.84 77.71 -20.76
N ASP A 116 0.54 77.93 -20.52
CA ASP A 116 -0.12 79.21 -20.82
C ASP A 116 -1.43 79.40 -20.02
N TYR A 117 -1.72 80.65 -19.67
CA TYR A 117 -2.84 81.10 -18.80
C TYR A 117 -3.79 82.04 -19.54
N VAL A 118 -5.10 81.98 -19.28
CA VAL A 118 -6.02 83.15 -19.06
C VAL A 118 -7.20 82.68 -18.18
N ALA A 119 -7.82 83.57 -17.39
CA ALA A 119 -8.93 83.30 -16.47
C ALA A 119 -10.16 84.21 -16.69
N ASP A 120 -11.37 83.75 -16.32
CA ASP A 120 -12.31 84.52 -15.47
C ASP A 120 -13.34 83.59 -14.78
N LYS A 121 -14.17 84.16 -13.89
CA LYS A 121 -14.95 83.52 -12.80
C LYS A 121 -16.33 82.96 -13.19
N ASP A 122 -16.81 81.94 -12.46
CA ASP A 122 -17.85 82.13 -11.42
C ASP A 122 -18.02 80.94 -10.43
N GLU A 123 -18.52 81.28 -9.24
CA GLU A 123 -18.98 80.51 -8.05
C GLU A 123 -18.63 79.00 -7.79
N LYS A 124 -17.64 78.79 -6.91
CA LYS A 124 -17.57 77.90 -5.69
C LYS A 124 -18.50 76.67 -5.53
N PRO A 125 -17.99 75.53 -5.01
CA PRO A 125 -17.53 75.52 -3.60
C PRO A 125 -16.30 74.66 -3.22
N THR A 126 -15.71 75.06 -2.08
CA THR A 126 -14.89 74.28 -1.11
C THR A 126 -13.66 73.49 -1.58
N SER A 127 -12.49 74.09 -1.32
CA SER A 127 -11.36 73.46 -0.62
C SER A 127 -11.00 72.01 -0.97
N ILE A 128 -10.25 71.85 -2.06
CA ILE A 128 -9.30 70.74 -2.16
C ILE A 128 -8.32 70.81 -0.96
N GLY A 129 -7.94 69.66 -0.38
CA GLY A 129 -6.95 69.60 0.70
C GLY A 129 -7.46 69.32 2.12
N ARG A 130 -8.74 68.99 2.33
CA ARG A 130 -9.16 68.32 3.59
C ARG A 130 -9.13 66.81 3.41
N ILE A 131 -8.23 66.13 4.12
CA ILE A 131 -8.16 64.67 4.16
C ILE A 131 -9.51 64.12 4.62
N GLN A 132 -10.16 63.28 3.81
CA GLN A 132 -11.33 62.53 4.24
C GLN A 132 -10.87 61.38 5.14
N PRO A 133 -11.25 61.33 6.43
CA PRO A 133 -10.79 60.27 7.33
C PRO A 133 -11.29 58.88 6.91
N GLU A 134 -12.41 58.81 6.20
CA GLU A 134 -12.99 57.58 5.65
C GLU A 134 -12.10 56.88 4.59
N LEU A 135 -11.25 57.63 3.88
CA LEU A 135 -10.26 57.06 2.94
C LEU A 135 -8.97 56.58 3.63
N TYR A 136 -8.78 56.89 4.91
CA TYR A 136 -7.64 56.48 5.73
C TYR A 136 -8.04 55.63 6.95
N GLN A 137 -9.31 55.22 7.04
CA GLN A 137 -9.70 54.15 7.95
C GLN A 137 -9.08 52.86 7.45
N LEU A 138 -8.08 52.36 8.18
CA LEU A 138 -7.55 51.02 7.98
C LEU A 138 -8.69 50.02 8.13
N LYS A 139 -9.23 49.55 7.00
CA LYS A 139 -9.75 48.19 6.96
C LYS A 139 -8.62 47.29 7.44
N ALA A 140 -8.88 46.54 8.51
CA ALA A 140 -7.96 45.52 8.98
C ALA A 140 -7.56 44.63 7.81
N PRO A 141 -6.30 44.17 7.73
CA PRO A 141 -5.85 43.38 6.61
C PRO A 141 -6.73 42.13 6.48
N GLU A 142 -7.50 42.06 5.40
CA GLU A 142 -7.83 40.77 4.82
C GLU A 142 -6.50 40.08 4.58
N SER A 143 -6.26 38.99 5.31
CA SER A 143 -4.99 38.27 5.28
C SER A 143 -4.91 37.46 3.99
N GLU A 144 -4.69 38.16 2.88
CA GLU A 144 -4.11 37.69 1.61
C GLU A 144 -2.63 37.26 1.82
N ASP A 145 -2.37 36.53 2.92
CA ASP A 145 -1.07 35.95 3.24
C ASP A 145 -1.27 34.51 3.74
N SER A 146 -1.72 33.68 2.79
CA SER A 146 -1.77 32.21 2.91
C SER A 146 -1.47 31.54 1.55
N SER A 147 -0.90 32.28 0.61
CA SER A 147 -0.47 31.82 -0.72
C SER A 147 0.99 31.31 -0.73
N LYS A 148 1.56 31.02 0.44
CA LYS A 148 2.93 30.49 0.60
C LYS A 148 3.21 29.66 1.86
N ASN A 149 2.24 28.88 2.33
CA ASN A 149 2.54 27.68 3.13
C ASN A 149 1.46 26.61 2.95
N SER A 150 1.89 25.35 2.82
CA SER A 150 1.07 24.17 2.54
C SER A 150 0.24 24.20 1.24
N SER A 151 0.68 23.43 0.24
CA SER A 151 -0.19 22.99 -0.86
C SER A 151 -1.20 21.95 -0.37
N GLY A 152 -2.19 22.42 0.40
CA GLY A 152 -3.30 21.63 0.89
C GLY A 152 -4.08 21.03 -0.28
N LYS A 153 -4.01 19.71 -0.43
CA LYS A 153 -4.80 18.99 -1.43
C LYS A 153 -6.24 18.96 -0.95
N ASN A 154 -7.11 19.73 -1.59
CA ASN A 154 -8.54 19.71 -1.30
C ASN A 154 -9.09 18.29 -1.55
N CYS A 155 -9.71 17.69 -0.53
CA CYS A 155 -10.32 16.35 -0.61
C CYS A 155 -11.85 16.38 -0.73
N GLY A 156 -12.44 17.56 -0.91
CA GLY A 156 -13.88 17.74 -0.95
C GLY A 156 -14.48 17.79 0.45
N ARG A 157 -15.80 17.64 0.53
CA ARG A 157 -16.57 17.81 1.77
C ARG A 157 -17.64 16.75 1.88
N ILE A 158 -17.95 16.29 3.10
CA ILE A 158 -19.00 15.32 3.38
C ILE A 158 -20.14 15.96 4.18
N ASN A 159 -21.37 15.56 3.85
CA ASN A 159 -22.60 15.91 4.56
C ASN A 159 -23.20 14.65 5.18
N PHE A 160 -23.46 14.74 6.47
CA PHE A 160 -24.07 13.69 7.27
C PHE A 160 -24.97 14.33 8.33
N SER A 161 -25.87 13.55 8.91
CA SER A 161 -26.61 13.95 10.10
C SER A 161 -26.40 12.95 11.23
N LEU A 162 -26.46 13.46 12.45
CA LEU A 162 -26.39 12.68 13.68
C LEU A 162 -27.70 12.86 14.45
N LYS A 163 -28.15 11.78 15.09
CA LYS A 163 -29.29 11.78 16.01
C LYS A 163 -29.07 10.68 17.04
N TYR A 164 -29.36 10.94 18.31
CA TYR A 164 -29.45 9.87 19.31
C TYR A 164 -30.88 9.35 19.44
N ASP A 165 -31.02 8.03 19.50
CA ASP A 165 -32.25 7.34 19.80
C ASP A 165 -32.20 6.82 21.24
N TYR A 166 -32.97 7.49 22.11
CA TYR A 166 -33.07 7.16 23.54
C TYR A 166 -33.91 5.91 23.81
N GLU A 167 -34.77 5.47 22.88
CA GLU A 167 -35.59 4.26 23.07
C GLU A 167 -34.77 2.99 22.80
N ASN A 168 -33.83 3.07 21.85
CA ASN A 168 -32.98 1.94 21.42
C ASN A 168 -31.51 2.07 21.88
N GLU A 169 -31.20 3.03 22.76
CA GLU A 169 -29.86 3.37 23.26
C GLU A 169 -28.79 3.38 22.15
N ALA A 170 -29.03 4.15 21.10
CA ALA A 170 -28.21 4.09 19.89
C ALA A 170 -27.98 5.43 19.20
N LEU A 171 -26.75 5.64 18.74
CA LEU A 171 -26.38 6.73 17.84
C LEU A 171 -26.73 6.35 16.40
N LEU A 172 -27.63 7.13 15.78
CA LEU A 172 -27.95 7.09 14.36
C LEU A 172 -27.03 8.05 13.61
N VAL A 173 -26.37 7.54 12.57
CA VAL A 173 -25.46 8.26 11.68
C VAL A 173 -25.98 8.11 10.25
N ASN A 174 -26.47 9.20 9.66
CA ASN A 174 -26.98 9.18 8.29
C ASN A 174 -25.94 9.85 7.37
N ILE A 175 -25.34 9.09 6.45
CA ILE A 175 -24.43 9.63 5.44
C ILE A 175 -25.26 10.08 4.24
N ILE A 176 -25.28 11.38 3.97
CA ILE A 176 -26.19 11.97 2.98
C ILE A 176 -25.51 12.04 1.62
N ARG A 177 -24.40 12.79 1.52
CA ARG A 177 -23.65 12.99 0.27
C ARG A 177 -22.23 13.49 0.54
N ALA A 178 -21.36 13.36 -0.44
CA ALA A 178 -20.10 14.10 -0.49
C ALA A 178 -20.04 14.95 -1.77
N VAL A 179 -19.20 15.99 -1.77
CA VAL A 179 -18.98 16.90 -2.90
C VAL A 179 -17.51 17.17 -3.11
N ASP A 180 -17.14 17.51 -4.34
CA ASP A 180 -15.78 17.92 -4.74
C ASP A 180 -14.67 16.91 -4.38
N LEU A 181 -14.98 15.61 -4.39
CA LEU A 181 -13.99 14.57 -4.14
C LEU A 181 -12.90 14.58 -5.24
N PRO A 182 -11.63 14.28 -4.91
CA PRO A 182 -10.58 14.16 -5.90
C PRO A 182 -10.77 12.91 -6.77
N ALA A 183 -10.51 13.07 -8.07
CA ALA A 183 -10.39 11.95 -8.99
C ALA A 183 -9.17 11.09 -8.67
N LYS A 184 -9.39 9.78 -8.55
CA LYS A 184 -8.38 8.77 -8.24
C LYS A 184 -8.20 7.78 -9.38
N ASP A 185 -9.26 7.46 -10.11
CA ASP A 185 -9.21 6.65 -11.32
C ASP A 185 -8.42 7.34 -12.44
N LEU A 186 -7.78 6.52 -13.28
CA LEU A 186 -7.22 6.93 -14.57
C LEU A 186 -8.25 7.55 -15.53
N CYS A 187 -9.56 7.37 -15.28
CA CYS A 187 -10.63 7.94 -16.10
C CYS A 187 -11.13 9.31 -15.63
N GLY A 188 -10.48 9.93 -14.63
CA GLY A 188 -10.82 11.28 -14.16
C GLY A 188 -12.04 11.33 -13.23
N THR A 189 -12.44 10.17 -12.69
CA THR A 189 -13.48 10.04 -11.66
C THR A 189 -12.94 9.26 -10.46
N SER A 190 -13.84 8.84 -9.57
CA SER A 190 -13.63 7.86 -8.52
C SER A 190 -14.91 7.01 -8.42
N ASP A 191 -14.82 5.80 -7.85
CA ASP A 191 -15.94 4.96 -7.40
C ASP A 191 -16.08 5.10 -5.84
N PRO A 192 -16.47 6.26 -5.27
CA PRO A 192 -16.37 6.51 -3.82
C PRO A 192 -17.33 5.69 -2.93
N TYR A 193 -16.85 5.40 -1.71
CA TYR A 193 -17.63 4.86 -0.59
C TYR A 193 -17.02 5.30 0.76
N VAL A 194 -17.81 5.23 1.83
CA VAL A 194 -17.40 5.66 3.18
C VAL A 194 -17.40 4.47 4.15
N LYS A 195 -16.36 4.38 4.98
CA LYS A 195 -16.32 3.51 6.18
C LYS A 195 -16.52 4.34 7.43
N ILE A 196 -17.28 3.82 8.38
CA ILE A 196 -17.68 4.55 9.59
C ILE A 196 -17.35 3.69 10.81
N TYR A 197 -16.68 4.29 11.79
CA TYR A 197 -16.26 3.68 13.06
C TYR A 197 -16.69 4.57 14.23
N LEU A 198 -17.09 3.97 15.35
CA LEU A 198 -17.33 4.69 16.61
C LEU A 198 -16.27 4.28 17.64
N LEU A 199 -15.11 4.91 17.53
CA LEU A 199 -13.93 4.58 18.32
C LEU A 199 -14.22 4.73 19.84
N PRO A 200 -13.73 3.82 20.70
CA PRO A 200 -12.72 2.79 20.42
C PRO A 200 -13.27 1.45 19.89
N ASP A 201 -14.56 1.35 19.54
CA ASP A 201 -15.13 0.11 18.98
C ASP A 201 -14.49 -0.23 17.62
N ARG A 202 -14.34 -1.54 17.37
CA ARG A 202 -13.88 -2.12 16.11
C ARG A 202 -15.02 -2.45 15.16
N LYS A 203 -16.28 -2.38 15.61
CA LYS A 203 -17.45 -2.48 14.73
C LYS A 203 -17.42 -1.34 13.71
N LYS A 204 -17.58 -1.70 12.45
CA LYS A 204 -17.52 -0.79 11.30
C LYS A 204 -18.77 -0.94 10.44
N PHE A 205 -19.25 0.18 9.93
CA PHE A 205 -20.24 0.21 8.86
C PHE A 205 -19.60 0.71 7.56
N GLN A 206 -20.26 0.45 6.44
CA GLN A 206 -19.78 0.84 5.12
C GLN A 206 -20.98 1.19 4.22
N THR A 207 -20.87 2.28 3.48
CA THR A 207 -21.83 2.64 2.43
C THR A 207 -21.68 1.73 1.20
N ARG A 208 -22.65 1.82 0.30
CA ARG A 208 -22.54 1.36 -1.08
C ARG A 208 -21.45 2.14 -1.81
N VAL A 209 -20.94 1.52 -2.86
CA VAL A 209 -20.00 2.10 -3.81
C VAL A 209 -20.78 2.82 -4.90
N HIS A 210 -20.59 4.14 -5.01
CA HIS A 210 -21.17 4.94 -6.09
C HIS A 210 -20.16 5.06 -7.21
N ARG A 211 -20.51 4.69 -8.43
CA ARG A 211 -19.53 4.55 -9.51
C ARG A 211 -19.34 5.84 -10.31
N LYS A 212 -18.11 6.13 -10.68
CA LYS A 212 -17.69 7.22 -11.57
C LYS A 212 -18.29 8.58 -11.19
N THR A 213 -18.19 8.95 -9.92
CA THR A 213 -18.70 10.22 -9.40
C THR A 213 -17.77 10.84 -8.38
N LEU A 214 -17.62 12.17 -8.46
CA LEU A 214 -16.91 12.98 -7.47
C LEU A 214 -17.89 13.66 -6.48
N ASN A 215 -19.19 13.45 -6.68
CA ASN A 215 -20.28 14.02 -5.89
C ASN A 215 -21.30 12.93 -5.53
N PRO A 216 -20.91 11.86 -4.79
CA PRO A 216 -21.80 10.75 -4.46
C PRO A 216 -22.91 11.20 -3.51
N THR A 217 -24.12 10.68 -3.74
CA THR A 217 -25.28 10.86 -2.85
C THR A 217 -25.65 9.49 -2.33
N PHE A 218 -25.31 9.23 -1.07
CA PHE A 218 -25.42 7.93 -0.41
C PHE A 218 -26.84 7.72 0.13
N ILE A 219 -27.28 8.62 1.03
CA ILE A 219 -28.55 8.54 1.77
C ILE A 219 -28.68 7.18 2.47
N GLU A 220 -27.69 6.85 3.30
CA GLU A 220 -27.62 5.60 4.05
C GLU A 220 -27.51 5.84 5.57
N SER A 221 -28.35 5.16 6.33
CA SER A 221 -28.46 5.27 7.80
C SER A 221 -27.80 4.08 8.49
N PHE A 222 -27.00 4.37 9.53
CA PHE A 222 -26.28 3.37 10.32
C PHE A 222 -26.53 3.57 11.81
N GLN A 223 -26.60 2.48 12.57
CA GLN A 223 -26.94 2.47 13.99
C GLN A 223 -25.83 1.86 14.83
N PHE A 224 -25.27 2.65 15.74
CA PHE A 224 -24.32 2.20 16.75
C PHE A 224 -25.03 2.11 18.11
N SER A 225 -25.19 0.90 18.66
CA SER A 225 -25.67 0.71 20.03
C SER A 225 -24.60 1.20 21.00
N VAL A 226 -24.92 2.25 21.77
CA VAL A 226 -24.00 2.92 22.70
C VAL A 226 -24.81 3.71 23.73
N PRO A 227 -24.57 3.54 25.05
CA PRO A 227 -25.23 4.34 26.07
C PRO A 227 -24.92 5.83 25.91
N TYR A 228 -25.90 6.69 26.22
CA TYR A 228 -25.78 8.14 26.04
C TYR A 228 -24.58 8.74 26.81
N GLU A 229 -24.33 8.23 28.02
CA GLU A 229 -23.22 8.66 28.88
C GLU A 229 -21.84 8.36 28.29
N GLU A 230 -21.70 7.28 27.51
CA GLU A 230 -20.43 6.93 26.89
C GLU A 230 -20.07 7.83 25.70
N LEU A 231 -21.05 8.46 25.05
CA LEU A 231 -20.83 9.28 23.84
C LEU A 231 -19.79 10.39 24.03
N ALA A 232 -19.63 10.90 25.25
CA ALA A 232 -18.68 11.97 25.58
C ALA A 232 -17.21 11.55 25.40
N VAL A 233 -16.92 10.23 25.43
CA VAL A 233 -15.57 9.67 25.24
C VAL A 233 -15.43 8.89 23.93
N ARG A 234 -16.49 8.85 23.10
CA ARG A 234 -16.47 8.19 21.78
C ARG A 234 -16.09 9.18 20.67
N LYS A 235 -15.32 8.72 19.70
CA LYS A 235 -14.98 9.49 18.50
C LYS A 235 -15.63 8.88 17.26
N LEU A 236 -16.39 9.65 16.49
CA LEU A 236 -16.91 9.19 15.20
C LEU A 236 -15.85 9.41 14.14
N HIS A 237 -15.40 8.34 13.50
CA HIS A 237 -14.39 8.38 12.44
C HIS A 237 -14.99 7.91 11.12
N MET A 238 -14.92 8.77 10.11
CA MET A 238 -15.41 8.50 8.77
C MET A 238 -14.23 8.56 7.79
N SER A 239 -13.93 7.44 7.14
CA SER A 239 -12.87 7.35 6.12
C SER A 239 -13.49 7.21 4.74
N VAL A 240 -13.19 8.15 3.84
CA VAL A 240 -13.67 8.15 2.45
C VAL A 240 -12.62 7.45 1.58
N PHE A 241 -13.07 6.46 0.81
CA PHE A 241 -12.24 5.65 -0.07
C PHE A 241 -12.79 5.65 -1.49
N ASP A 242 -11.88 5.49 -2.44
CA ASP A 242 -12.16 5.10 -3.82
C ASP A 242 -12.18 3.56 -3.94
N PHE A 243 -13.20 2.99 -4.58
CA PHE A 243 -13.31 1.55 -4.78
C PHE A 243 -12.60 1.11 -6.06
N ASP A 244 -11.72 0.12 -5.92
CA ASP A 244 -10.86 -0.29 -7.01
C ASP A 244 -10.99 -1.80 -7.26
N ARG A 245 -11.27 -2.22 -8.51
CA ARG A 245 -11.64 -3.62 -8.80
C ARG A 245 -10.43 -4.57 -8.82
N PHE A 246 -9.27 -4.06 -9.20
CA PHE A 246 -8.06 -4.85 -9.46
C PHE A 246 -6.84 -4.33 -8.69
N SER A 247 -7.03 -3.34 -7.83
CA SER A 247 -6.01 -2.69 -7.00
C SER A 247 -6.54 -2.51 -5.57
N ARG A 248 -5.71 -1.95 -4.69
CA ARG A 248 -6.13 -1.59 -3.33
C ARG A 248 -6.95 -0.29 -3.40
N HIS A 249 -8.04 -0.24 -2.66
CA HIS A 249 -8.93 0.93 -2.57
C HIS A 249 -8.14 2.15 -2.09
N ASP A 250 -8.10 3.21 -2.89
CA ASP A 250 -7.30 4.40 -2.61
C ASP A 250 -8.01 5.27 -1.56
N MET A 251 -7.31 5.67 -0.49
CA MET A 251 -7.90 6.57 0.49
C MET A 251 -8.02 7.97 -0.13
N ILE A 252 -9.23 8.54 -0.06
CA ILE A 252 -9.49 9.93 -0.45
C ILE A 252 -9.10 10.83 0.72
N GLY A 253 -9.67 10.60 1.90
CA GLY A 253 -9.37 11.33 3.12
C GLY A 253 -10.26 10.88 4.27
N GLU A 254 -10.26 11.63 5.37
CA GLU A 254 -11.02 11.28 6.56
C GLU A 254 -11.65 12.48 7.26
N VAL A 255 -12.59 12.19 8.16
CA VAL A 255 -13.23 13.14 9.06
C VAL A 255 -13.33 12.48 10.44
N VAL A 256 -12.73 13.12 11.45
CA VAL A 256 -12.80 12.70 12.85
C VAL A 256 -13.65 13.71 13.61
N LEU A 257 -14.65 13.24 14.36
CA LEU A 257 -15.38 14.04 15.34
C LEU A 257 -15.01 13.54 16.73
N GLU A 258 -14.28 14.36 17.49
CA GLU A 258 -13.85 14.00 18.84
C GLU A 258 -14.92 14.25 19.90
N ASN A 259 -15.64 15.37 19.79
CA ASN A 259 -16.77 15.70 20.65
C ASN A 259 -18.06 15.78 19.81
N LEU A 260 -18.91 14.76 19.96
CA LEU A 260 -20.18 14.65 19.24
C LEU A 260 -21.20 15.71 19.69
N PHE A 261 -21.18 16.11 20.96
CA PHE A 261 -22.10 17.09 21.54
C PHE A 261 -21.79 18.53 21.11
N GLU A 262 -20.51 18.87 20.90
CA GLU A 262 -20.12 20.17 20.33
C GLU A 262 -20.47 20.29 18.85
N THR A 263 -20.43 19.18 18.11
CA THR A 263 -20.69 19.18 16.65
C THR A 263 -22.18 19.07 16.31
N SER A 264 -23.01 18.51 17.20
CA SER A 264 -24.42 18.24 16.93
C SER A 264 -25.28 18.31 18.19
N ASP A 265 -26.43 18.97 18.09
CA ASP A 265 -27.54 18.73 19.01
C ASP A 265 -28.14 17.34 18.71
N LEU A 266 -27.65 16.31 19.41
CA LEU A 266 -28.06 14.92 19.18
C LEU A 266 -29.55 14.64 19.46
N SER A 267 -30.29 15.58 20.08
CA SER A 267 -31.73 15.45 20.27
C SER A 267 -32.53 15.58 18.96
N ARG A 268 -31.94 16.20 17.93
CA ARG A 268 -32.58 16.46 16.64
C ARG A 268 -31.65 16.03 15.50
N GLU A 269 -32.24 15.64 14.38
CA GLU A 269 -31.44 15.36 13.19
C GLU A 269 -30.93 16.69 12.59
N THR A 270 -29.64 16.98 12.78
CA THR A 270 -28.99 18.18 12.24
C THR A 270 -28.09 17.81 11.05
N ASN A 271 -28.17 18.56 9.95
CA ASN A 271 -27.30 18.38 8.79
C ASN A 271 -25.95 19.07 9.04
N ILE A 272 -24.86 18.30 9.00
CA ILE A 272 -23.52 18.74 9.34
C ILE A 272 -22.63 18.58 8.12
N TRP A 273 -21.99 19.67 7.71
CA TRP A 273 -20.93 19.65 6.71
C TRP A 273 -19.57 19.65 7.41
N ARG A 274 -18.69 18.74 6.98
CA ARG A 274 -17.27 18.76 7.34
C ARG A 274 -16.42 18.66 6.08
N ASP A 275 -15.33 19.40 6.08
CA ASP A 275 -14.29 19.26 5.07
C ASP A 275 -13.61 17.89 5.28
N ILE A 276 -13.31 17.20 4.18
CA ILE A 276 -12.59 15.94 4.24
C ILE A 276 -11.12 16.30 4.35
N GLU A 277 -10.49 15.94 5.47
CA GLU A 277 -9.07 16.20 5.65
C GLU A 277 -8.28 15.25 4.74
N TYR A 278 -7.25 15.79 4.09
CA TYR A 278 -6.31 14.98 3.33
C TYR A 278 -5.49 14.16 4.32
N ALA A 279 -5.97 12.95 4.65
CA ALA A 279 -5.21 11.98 5.41
C ALA A 279 -3.83 11.83 4.75
N THR A 280 -2.78 12.28 5.44
CA THR A 280 -1.41 12.49 4.92
C THR A 280 -0.65 11.19 4.63
N SER A 281 -1.39 10.11 4.38
CA SER A 281 -0.98 8.72 4.59
C SER A 281 -0.30 8.59 5.96
N GLU A 282 -0.88 9.21 6.98
CA GLU A 282 -0.41 9.08 8.36
C GLU A 282 -0.76 7.68 8.84
N SER A 283 0.32 6.92 9.08
CA SER A 283 0.33 5.54 9.54
C SER A 283 -0.93 4.72 9.25
N VAL A 284 -0.99 4.13 8.05
CA VAL A 284 -1.44 2.74 8.02
C VAL A 284 -0.54 2.02 9.02
N ASP A 285 -1.08 1.47 10.11
CA ASP A 285 -0.28 0.69 11.04
C ASP A 285 0.18 -0.57 10.30
N LEU A 286 1.43 -0.54 9.83
CA LEU A 286 2.10 -1.66 9.18
C LEU A 286 2.68 -2.63 10.23
N GLY A 287 2.59 -2.28 11.52
CA GLY A 287 3.23 -2.91 12.64
C GLY A 287 4.61 -2.35 12.95
N GLU A 288 5.21 -2.91 14.00
CA GLU A 288 6.55 -2.56 14.46
C GLU A 288 7.46 -3.80 14.45
N ILE A 289 8.74 -3.59 14.18
CA ILE A 289 9.77 -4.61 14.26
C ILE A 289 10.76 -4.31 15.39
N MET A 290 11.10 -5.34 16.16
CA MET A 290 12.16 -5.32 17.15
C MET A 290 13.37 -6.08 16.63
N PHE A 291 14.52 -5.42 16.61
CA PHE A 291 15.80 -6.06 16.29
C PHE A 291 16.92 -5.44 17.13
N SER A 292 18.02 -6.18 17.29
CA SER A 292 19.24 -5.67 17.88
C SER A 292 20.36 -5.52 16.87
N LEU A 293 21.21 -4.52 17.09
CA LEU A 293 22.42 -4.26 16.32
C LEU A 293 23.63 -4.40 17.25
N CYS A 294 24.67 -5.08 16.78
CA CYS A 294 25.96 -5.18 17.46
C CYS A 294 27.09 -5.15 16.43
N TYR A 295 27.99 -4.17 16.54
CA TYR A 295 29.18 -4.07 15.69
C TYR A 295 30.44 -4.45 16.47
N LEU A 296 31.30 -5.27 15.86
CA LEU A 296 32.62 -5.66 16.35
C LEU A 296 33.68 -5.15 15.37
N PRO A 297 34.27 -3.96 15.62
CA PRO A 297 35.22 -3.32 14.70
C PRO A 297 36.45 -4.19 14.40
N THR A 298 37.02 -4.83 15.42
CA THR A 298 38.23 -5.67 15.31
C THR A 298 38.08 -6.85 14.34
N ALA A 299 36.85 -7.33 14.13
CA ALA A 299 36.56 -8.42 13.20
C ALA A 299 35.81 -7.95 11.94
N GLY A 300 35.60 -6.63 11.79
CA GLY A 300 34.76 -6.04 10.74
C GLY A 300 33.38 -6.71 10.66
N ARG A 301 32.71 -6.94 11.80
CA ARG A 301 31.49 -7.78 11.84
C ARG A 301 30.30 -7.04 12.44
N LEU A 302 29.24 -6.89 11.64
CA LEU A 302 27.93 -6.41 12.07
C LEU A 302 26.97 -7.58 12.24
N THR A 303 26.32 -7.67 13.39
CA THR A 303 25.26 -8.64 13.67
C THR A 303 23.95 -7.88 13.87
N LEU A 304 22.96 -8.18 13.04
CA LEU A 304 21.58 -7.75 13.23
C LEU A 304 20.75 -8.97 13.67
N THR A 305 20.22 -8.97 14.88
CA THR A 305 19.33 -10.04 15.35
C THR A 305 17.89 -9.59 15.23
N VAL A 306 17.12 -10.23 14.34
CA VAL A 306 15.67 -10.01 14.24
C VAL A 306 15.01 -10.73 15.41
N ILE A 307 14.39 -9.98 16.32
CA ILE A 307 13.81 -10.53 17.55
C ILE A 307 12.36 -10.93 17.29
N LYS A 308 11.49 -9.96 17.02
CA LYS A 308 10.04 -10.16 16.79
C LYS A 308 9.41 -8.96 16.10
N CYS A 309 8.22 -9.14 15.55
CA CYS A 309 7.34 -8.02 15.16
C CYS A 309 6.06 -8.04 16.00
N ARG A 310 5.35 -6.92 16.04
CA ARG A 310 3.98 -6.83 16.58
C ARG A 310 3.07 -5.99 15.70
N ASN A 311 1.77 -6.22 15.80
CA ASN A 311 0.72 -5.50 15.06
C ASN A 311 0.94 -5.42 13.54
N LEU A 312 1.57 -6.43 12.93
CA LEU A 312 1.77 -6.42 11.48
C LEU A 312 0.42 -6.28 10.75
N LYS A 313 0.42 -5.52 9.66
CA LYS A 313 -0.74 -5.43 8.78
C LYS A 313 -1.04 -6.79 8.17
N ALA A 314 -2.29 -7.24 8.29
CA ALA A 314 -2.81 -8.38 7.53
C ALA A 314 -2.90 -8.04 6.05
N MET A 315 -2.40 -8.95 5.21
CA MET A 315 -2.42 -8.82 3.75
C MET A 315 -3.22 -9.94 3.09
N ASP A 316 -3.25 -11.13 3.71
CA ASP A 316 -4.08 -12.25 3.28
C ASP A 316 -5.58 -11.95 3.45
N ILE A 317 -6.38 -12.54 2.56
CA ILE A 317 -7.86 -12.60 2.70
C ILE A 317 -8.32 -13.31 3.99
N THR A 318 -7.43 -14.07 4.65
CA THR A 318 -7.68 -14.75 5.93
C THR A 318 -7.70 -13.78 7.13
N GLY A 319 -7.25 -12.53 6.94
CA GLY A 319 -7.06 -11.57 8.03
C GLY A 319 -5.73 -11.74 8.78
N TYR A 320 -4.78 -12.48 8.21
CA TYR A 320 -3.43 -12.68 8.73
C TYR A 320 -2.38 -12.36 7.66
N SER A 321 -1.16 -12.86 7.88
CA SER A 321 -0.01 -12.86 6.98
C SER A 321 0.90 -14.05 7.32
N ASP A 322 1.76 -14.46 6.39
CA ASP A 322 2.88 -15.39 6.54
C ASP A 322 4.23 -14.61 6.59
N PRO A 323 4.50 -13.76 7.61
CA PRO A 323 5.61 -12.82 7.57
C PRO A 323 7.02 -13.45 7.59
N TYR A 324 7.93 -12.82 6.85
CA TYR A 324 9.37 -13.00 6.97
C TYR A 324 10.13 -11.67 6.79
N VAL A 325 11.31 -11.56 7.40
CA VAL A 325 12.15 -10.36 7.34
C VAL A 325 13.28 -10.54 6.34
N LYS A 326 13.49 -9.53 5.50
CA LYS A 326 14.45 -9.51 4.39
C LYS A 326 15.41 -8.32 4.60
N VAL A 327 16.65 -8.59 5.00
CA VAL A 327 17.67 -7.57 5.27
C VAL A 327 18.63 -7.47 4.08
N SER A 328 18.78 -6.27 3.54
CA SER A 328 19.67 -5.96 2.43
C SER A 328 20.77 -5.00 2.88
N LEU A 329 22.02 -5.39 2.69
CA LEU A 329 23.20 -4.55 2.83
C LEU A 329 23.37 -3.70 1.57
N ILE A 330 23.50 -2.39 1.75
CA ILE A 330 23.66 -1.39 0.70
C ILE A 330 24.95 -0.61 0.98
N CYS A 331 25.76 -0.37 -0.06
CA CYS A 331 26.95 0.48 -0.02
C CYS A 331 26.87 1.45 -1.21
N ASP A 332 27.00 2.76 -0.97
CA ASP A 332 26.99 3.80 -2.03
C ASP A 332 25.84 3.64 -3.05
N GLY A 333 24.62 3.46 -2.54
CA GLY A 333 23.42 3.24 -3.35
C GLY A 333 23.24 1.83 -3.92
N ARG A 334 24.27 0.98 -3.90
CA ARG A 334 24.26 -0.37 -4.51
C ARG A 334 24.01 -1.47 -3.48
N ARG A 335 23.08 -2.38 -3.76
CA ARG A 335 22.78 -3.52 -2.89
C ARG A 335 23.84 -4.62 -3.04
N LEU A 336 24.67 -4.80 -2.02
CA LEU A 336 25.80 -5.73 -2.00
C LEU A 336 25.41 -7.16 -1.56
N LYS A 337 24.64 -7.30 -0.47
CA LYS A 337 24.31 -8.61 0.12
C LYS A 337 22.86 -8.62 0.58
N LYS A 338 22.20 -9.77 0.55
CA LYS A 338 20.80 -9.94 0.96
C LYS A 338 20.66 -11.24 1.76
N LYS A 339 20.00 -11.17 2.91
CA LYS A 339 19.65 -12.31 3.77
C LYS A 339 18.18 -12.24 4.16
N LYS A 340 17.60 -13.36 4.57
CA LYS A 340 16.20 -13.45 5.04
C LYS A 340 16.09 -14.36 6.26
N THR A 341 15.08 -14.15 7.08
CA THR A 341 14.71 -15.04 8.19
C THR A 341 13.91 -16.25 7.69
N SER A 342 13.57 -17.16 8.61
CA SER A 342 12.45 -18.09 8.42
C SER A 342 11.13 -17.35 8.20
N ILE A 343 10.17 -18.05 7.58
CA ILE A 343 8.78 -17.61 7.41
C ILE A 343 7.98 -18.11 8.61
N LYS A 344 7.18 -17.24 9.23
CA LYS A 344 6.21 -17.62 10.28
C LYS A 344 4.83 -17.54 9.67
N LYS A 345 4.01 -18.59 9.83
CA LYS A 345 2.70 -18.65 9.16
C LYS A 345 1.57 -18.06 9.99
N ASN A 346 0.59 -17.49 9.31
CA ASN A 346 -0.71 -17.04 9.82
C ASN A 346 -0.59 -16.27 11.15
N THR A 347 0.25 -15.23 11.19
CA THR A 347 0.53 -14.45 12.39
C THR A 347 0.88 -12.99 12.09
N LEU A 348 0.33 -12.09 12.91
CA LEU A 348 0.65 -10.66 12.89
C LEU A 348 1.67 -10.26 13.98
N ASN A 349 2.10 -11.22 14.80
CA ASN A 349 3.05 -11.03 15.90
C ASN A 349 4.18 -12.08 15.89
N PRO A 350 4.92 -12.24 14.77
CA PRO A 350 5.95 -13.26 14.63
C PRO A 350 7.14 -13.03 15.56
N THR A 351 7.69 -14.11 16.13
CA THR A 351 8.97 -14.10 16.87
C THR A 351 9.99 -14.93 16.11
N TYR A 352 11.16 -14.36 15.84
CA TYR A 352 12.22 -14.96 15.03
C TYR A 352 13.42 -15.38 15.89
N ASN A 353 14.01 -14.43 16.64
CA ASN A 353 15.29 -14.58 17.34
C ASN A 353 16.44 -15.04 16.42
N GLU A 354 16.47 -14.53 15.18
CA GLU A 354 17.39 -14.96 14.13
C GLU A 354 18.50 -13.93 13.87
N ALA A 355 19.77 -14.36 13.97
CA ALA A 355 20.94 -13.50 13.76
C ALA A 355 21.37 -13.46 12.28
N ILE A 356 21.45 -12.25 11.73
CA ILE A 356 21.87 -11.94 10.37
C ILE A 356 23.22 -11.19 10.43
N ILE A 357 24.28 -11.89 10.04
CA ILE A 357 25.66 -11.37 10.11
C ILE A 357 26.10 -10.79 8.76
N PHE A 358 26.74 -9.62 8.78
CA PHE A 358 27.43 -9.00 7.66
C PHE A 358 28.88 -8.69 8.02
N ASP A 359 29.76 -8.86 7.04
CA ASP A 359 31.18 -8.57 7.13
C ASP A 359 31.37 -7.17 6.51
N ILE A 360 31.68 -6.19 7.35
CA ILE A 360 31.77 -4.74 7.04
C ILE A 360 33.05 -4.21 7.71
N PRO A 361 34.11 -3.91 6.94
CA PRO A 361 35.31 -3.25 7.44
C PRO A 361 34.99 -1.89 8.09
N PRO A 362 35.74 -1.47 9.14
CA PRO A 362 35.51 -0.18 9.79
C PRO A 362 35.51 1.00 8.80
N ASP A 363 36.44 1.00 7.85
CA ASP A 363 36.61 2.07 6.84
C ASP A 363 35.41 2.21 5.88
N SER A 364 34.54 1.19 5.80
CA SER A 364 33.35 1.20 4.95
C SER A 364 32.07 1.58 5.70
N MET A 365 32.14 1.81 7.02
CA MET A 365 30.95 1.89 7.86
C MET A 365 30.05 3.09 7.57
N ASP A 366 30.62 4.23 7.16
CA ASP A 366 29.88 5.45 6.84
C ASP A 366 29.17 5.40 5.47
N HIS A 367 29.68 4.56 4.56
CA HIS A 367 29.14 4.33 3.21
C HIS A 367 28.02 3.29 3.18
N VAL A 368 27.82 2.57 4.28
CA VAL A 368 26.94 1.41 4.39
C VAL A 368 25.61 1.76 5.05
N SER A 369 24.55 1.15 4.54
CA SER A 369 23.21 1.17 5.13
C SER A 369 22.57 -0.22 5.08
N LEU A 370 21.65 -0.48 6.01
CA LEU A 370 20.80 -1.67 5.98
C LEU A 370 19.37 -1.26 5.62
N HIS A 371 18.81 -1.95 4.62
CA HIS A 371 17.40 -1.85 4.29
C HIS A 371 16.68 -3.14 4.70
N ILE A 372 15.85 -3.02 5.73
CA ILE A 372 15.00 -4.08 6.28
C ILE A 372 13.65 -3.99 5.58
N SER A 373 13.15 -5.08 5.05
CA SER A 373 11.74 -5.18 4.62
C SER A 373 11.08 -6.35 5.33
N VAL A 374 9.92 -6.09 5.95
CA VAL A 374 9.00 -7.14 6.37
C VAL A 374 8.12 -7.47 5.17
N MET A 375 8.10 -8.75 4.81
CA MET A 375 7.46 -9.30 3.62
C MET A 375 6.36 -10.25 4.06
N ASP A 376 5.30 -10.35 3.27
CA ASP A 376 4.40 -11.49 3.32
C ASP A 376 4.87 -12.61 2.36
N TYR A 377 4.48 -13.85 2.63
CA TYR A 377 4.77 -15.01 1.79
C TYR A 377 3.48 -15.62 1.23
N ASP A 378 3.17 -15.28 0.00
CA ASP A 378 2.07 -15.89 -0.75
C ASP A 378 2.45 -17.27 -1.30
N LEU A 379 1.66 -18.30 -0.99
CA LEU A 379 1.80 -19.62 -1.62
C LEU A 379 1.46 -19.58 -3.12
N VAL A 380 0.53 -18.71 -3.51
CA VAL A 380 0.04 -18.55 -4.89
C VAL A 380 -0.01 -17.05 -5.22
N GLY A 381 1.07 -16.52 -5.77
CA GLY A 381 1.15 -15.10 -6.12
C GLY A 381 2.58 -14.56 -6.09
N HIS A 382 2.70 -13.28 -5.73
CA HIS A 382 3.97 -12.59 -5.55
C HIS A 382 4.04 -11.97 -4.16
N ASN A 383 4.97 -12.46 -3.33
CA ASN A 383 5.28 -11.97 -1.99
C ASN A 383 5.17 -10.45 -1.85
N GLU A 384 4.15 -9.97 -1.15
CA GLU A 384 3.94 -8.54 -0.93
C GLU A 384 4.88 -7.95 0.13
N ILE A 385 5.13 -6.63 0.08
CA ILE A 385 5.85 -5.92 1.14
C ILE A 385 4.84 -5.40 2.15
N ILE A 386 4.97 -5.82 3.41
CA ILE A 386 4.17 -5.28 4.52
C ILE A 386 4.68 -3.88 4.86
N GLY A 387 5.98 -3.72 5.13
CA GLY A 387 6.60 -2.43 5.41
C GLY A 387 8.13 -2.50 5.47
N VAL A 388 8.78 -1.34 5.59
CA VAL A 388 10.25 -1.21 5.54
C VAL A 388 10.82 -0.36 6.67
N MET A 389 12.09 -0.59 7.00
CA MET A 389 12.91 0.22 7.90
C MET A 389 14.32 0.37 7.31
N ARG A 390 14.94 1.54 7.50
CA ARG A 390 16.27 1.90 6.98
C ARG A 390 17.20 2.29 8.12
N LEU A 391 18.43 1.80 8.07
CA LEU A 391 19.49 2.06 9.04
C LEU A 391 20.74 2.55 8.33
N GLY A 392 21.49 3.43 8.98
CA GLY A 392 22.78 3.94 8.49
C GLY A 392 23.03 5.37 8.95
N SER A 393 24.28 5.82 8.78
CA SER A 393 24.73 7.21 8.97
C SER A 393 23.80 8.25 8.32
N HIS A 394 23.34 7.93 7.10
CA HIS A 394 22.50 8.79 6.27
C HIS A 394 20.98 8.54 6.41
N ALA A 395 20.54 7.66 7.31
CA ALA A 395 19.10 7.47 7.56
C ALA A 395 18.46 8.69 8.24
N GLU A 396 17.12 8.70 8.34
CA GLU A 396 16.37 9.73 9.08
C GLU A 396 15.72 9.11 10.33
N GLY A 397 15.54 9.93 11.37
CA GLY A 397 14.93 9.54 12.65
C GLY A 397 15.60 8.33 13.33
N LEU A 398 14.77 7.52 13.98
CA LEU A 398 15.16 6.37 14.82
C LEU A 398 16.16 5.42 14.16
N GLY A 399 16.10 5.26 12.84
CA GLY A 399 17.00 4.37 12.10
C GLY A 399 18.44 4.85 12.04
N ARG A 400 18.66 6.17 12.10
CA ARG A 400 19.98 6.78 12.27
C ARG A 400 20.42 6.73 13.73
N ASP A 401 19.51 7.02 14.64
CA ASP A 401 19.83 7.13 16.06
C ASP A 401 20.25 5.76 16.65
N HIS A 402 19.56 4.68 16.26
CA HIS A 402 19.97 3.29 16.59
C HIS A 402 21.31 2.89 15.98
N TRP A 403 21.61 3.37 14.75
CA TRP A 403 22.91 3.13 14.12
C TRP A 403 24.05 3.85 14.86
N ASN A 404 23.83 5.11 15.24
CA ASN A 404 24.78 5.91 16.02
C ASN A 404 25.00 5.32 17.42
N GLU A 405 23.96 4.85 18.10
CA GLU A 405 24.08 4.20 19.41
C GLU A 405 24.88 2.89 19.34
N MET A 406 24.65 2.07 18.31
CA MET A 406 25.46 0.87 18.05
C MET A 406 26.95 1.20 17.85
N LEU A 407 27.26 2.29 17.16
CA LEU A 407 28.64 2.75 16.96
C LEU A 407 29.28 3.29 18.24
N ALA A 408 28.50 4.00 19.08
CA ALA A 408 28.95 4.51 20.37
C ALA A 408 29.23 3.39 21.40
N TYR A 409 28.53 2.26 21.31
CA TYR A 409 28.68 1.12 22.22
C TYR A 409 29.13 -0.17 21.49
N PRO A 410 30.36 -0.20 20.92
CA PRO A 410 30.84 -1.36 20.18
C PRO A 410 30.90 -2.61 21.07
N ARG A 411 30.58 -3.77 20.47
CA ARG A 411 30.41 -5.09 21.12
C ARG A 411 29.18 -5.25 22.02
N LYS A 412 28.41 -4.18 22.29
CA LYS A 412 27.14 -4.26 23.03
C LYS A 412 25.99 -4.43 22.03
N PRO A 413 25.12 -5.46 22.18
CA PRO A 413 23.89 -5.51 21.41
C PRO A 413 22.90 -4.44 21.90
N ILE A 414 22.58 -3.49 21.04
CA ILE A 414 21.58 -2.44 21.28
C ILE A 414 20.27 -2.87 20.60
N ALA A 415 19.16 -2.94 21.33
CA ALA A 415 17.88 -3.44 20.83
C ALA A 415 16.77 -2.39 20.94
N HIS A 416 16.10 -2.10 19.82
CA HIS A 416 15.03 -1.09 19.75
C HIS A 416 13.82 -1.59 18.97
N TRP A 417 12.67 -0.98 19.25
CA TRP A 417 11.48 -1.06 18.40
C TRP A 417 11.52 0.00 17.31
N HIS A 418 11.04 -0.37 16.13
CA HIS A 418 11.02 0.47 14.95
C HIS A 418 9.67 0.34 14.23
N PRO A 419 8.93 1.44 14.02
CA PRO A 419 7.69 1.42 13.24
C PRO A 419 8.01 1.15 11.77
N LEU A 420 7.18 0.33 11.11
CA LEU A 420 7.35 0.01 9.70
C LEU A 420 6.76 1.11 8.82
N LEU A 421 7.52 1.54 7.82
CA LEU A 421 7.14 2.60 6.89
C LEU A 421 6.69 2.04 5.55
N GLU A 422 5.89 2.82 4.81
CA GLU A 422 5.46 2.45 3.47
C GLU A 422 6.64 2.40 2.48
N PRO A 423 6.72 1.40 1.59
CA PRO A 423 7.80 1.29 0.61
C PRO A 423 7.96 2.55 -0.25
N LYS A 424 6.83 3.12 -0.71
CA LYS A 424 6.78 4.30 -1.61
C LYS A 424 7.33 5.59 -0.96
N LYS A 425 7.12 5.80 0.34
CA LYS A 425 7.69 6.94 1.08
C LYS A 425 9.22 6.82 1.12
N SER A 426 9.71 5.64 1.52
CA SER A 426 11.15 5.34 1.57
C SER A 426 11.87 5.43 0.21
N GLU A 427 11.16 5.17 -0.90
CA GLU A 427 11.74 5.22 -2.24
C GLU A 427 11.84 6.65 -2.79
N LYS A 428 10.97 7.58 -2.34
CA LYS A 428 11.07 9.00 -2.69
C LYS A 428 12.24 9.68 -1.97
N GLU A 429 12.41 9.44 -0.68
CA GLU A 429 13.59 9.85 0.09
C GLU A 429 14.89 9.37 -0.57
N TRP A 430 14.90 8.12 -1.02
CA TRP A 430 16.01 7.50 -1.74
C TRP A 430 16.33 8.20 -3.07
N LYS A 431 15.34 8.34 -3.95
CA LYS A 431 15.55 8.92 -5.30
C LYS A 431 15.97 10.39 -5.25
N ALA A 432 15.44 11.16 -4.31
CA ALA A 432 15.85 12.56 -4.11
C ALA A 432 17.35 12.69 -3.79
N ARG A 433 17.89 11.77 -2.97
CA ARG A 433 19.29 11.79 -2.55
C ARG A 433 20.26 11.19 -3.57
N THR A 434 19.88 10.15 -4.31
CA THR A 434 20.74 9.61 -5.38
C THR A 434 20.85 10.57 -6.57
N ALA A 435 19.76 11.24 -6.96
CA ALA A 435 19.78 12.24 -8.05
C ALA A 435 20.62 13.48 -7.71
N SER A 436 20.76 13.81 -6.42
CA SER A 436 21.68 14.86 -5.96
C SER A 436 23.16 14.49 -6.14
N PHE A 437 23.49 13.21 -6.27
CA PHE A 437 24.88 12.75 -6.47
C PHE A 437 25.24 12.65 -7.96
N ASP A 438 24.32 12.20 -8.81
CA ASP A 438 24.48 12.20 -10.28
C ASP A 438 24.61 13.62 -10.87
N SER A 439 24.38 14.67 -10.07
CA SER A 439 24.49 16.08 -10.45
C SER A 439 25.88 16.70 -10.19
N GLN A 440 26.85 15.97 -9.63
CA GLN A 440 28.21 16.45 -9.43
C GLN A 440 29.27 15.48 -9.98
N GLY A 441 29.97 15.92 -11.04
CA GLY A 441 31.31 15.42 -11.36
C GLY A 441 31.41 14.22 -12.29
N SER A 442 31.19 14.44 -13.60
CA SER A 442 31.88 13.64 -14.62
C SER A 442 33.38 13.94 -14.55
N CYS A 443 34.14 13.18 -13.73
CA CYS A 443 35.59 13.22 -13.75
C CYS A 443 36.12 12.65 -15.08
N PRO A 444 37.01 13.35 -15.80
CA PRO A 444 37.62 12.82 -17.02
C PRO A 444 38.62 11.71 -16.69
N SER A 445 38.66 10.66 -17.52
CA SER A 445 39.61 9.55 -17.37
C SER A 445 41.07 10.03 -17.40
N PRO A 446 41.96 9.47 -16.57
CA PRO A 446 43.38 9.81 -16.61
C PRO A 446 44.00 9.35 -17.93
N ARG A 447 44.67 10.28 -18.62
CA ARG A 447 45.40 10.02 -19.86
C ARG A 447 46.75 9.36 -19.51
N PRO A 448 47.17 8.26 -20.15
CA PRO A 448 48.46 7.65 -19.85
C PRO A 448 49.62 8.59 -20.22
N PRO A 449 50.75 8.55 -19.51
CA PRO A 449 51.93 9.36 -19.84
C PRO A 449 52.53 8.89 -21.16
N ALA A 450 53.00 9.85 -21.97
CA ALA A 450 53.81 9.55 -23.14
C ALA A 450 55.24 9.22 -22.68
N SER A 451 55.73 8.04 -23.06
CA SER A 451 57.15 7.70 -22.96
C SER A 451 57.99 8.58 -23.91
N PRO A 452 59.26 8.87 -23.57
CA PRO A 452 60.19 9.55 -24.47
C PRO A 452 60.60 8.66 -25.67
#